data_AF-A0A7W0PPR4-F1
#
_entry.id   AF-A0A7W0PPR4-F1
#
_cell.length_a   1.000
_cell.length_b   1.000
_cell.length_c   1.000
_cell.angle_alpha   90.00
_cell.angle_beta   90.00
_cell.angle_gamma   90.00
#
_symmetry.space_group_name_H-M   'P 1'
#
loop_
_entity.id
_entity.type
_entity.pdbx_description
1 polymer ?
#
loop_
_entity_poly.entity_id
_entity_poly.type
_entity_poly.pdbx_seq_one_letter_code
_entity_poly.pdbx_strand_id
1 'polypeptide(L)'
;MSGEHLDELGIDSLLGQGDSNFWGGVEGRDANVELAAEFMDGTLVPPGGIFSFNDAIGEITYERKFQEALVVQGEGVDRNVGGGVCQVSTTIFRTAPNAGMPITEWYPHPYRLPNYEL
;
A
#
# COMPACT_ATOMS: atom_id res chain seq x y z
N MET A 1 -4.28 9.50 13.55
CA MET A 1 -4.34 9.77 15.02
C MET A 1 -2.93 10.11 15.48
N SER A 2 -2.72 11.05 16.41
CA SER A 2 -1.37 11.31 16.95
C SER A 2 -0.89 10.05 17.69
N GLY A 3 0.35 9.61 17.45
CA GLY A 3 0.92 8.38 18.03
C GLY A 3 1.16 8.44 19.55
N GLU A 4 0.52 9.38 20.26
CA GLU A 4 0.83 9.75 21.64
C GLU A 4 0.42 8.70 22.70
N HIS A 5 -0.17 7.57 22.30
CA HIS A 5 -0.63 6.52 23.23
C HIS A 5 -0.36 5.09 22.71
N LEU A 6 0.59 4.89 21.79
CA LEU A 6 0.90 3.56 21.25
C LEU A 6 1.42 2.59 22.33
N ASP A 7 2.15 3.11 23.32
CA ASP A 7 2.64 2.32 24.46
C ASP A 7 1.49 1.69 25.29
N GLU A 8 0.36 2.40 25.43
CA GLU A 8 -0.82 1.89 26.16
C GLU A 8 -1.49 0.71 25.43
N LEU A 9 -1.28 0.61 24.11
CA LEU A 9 -1.73 -0.50 23.28
C LEU A 9 -0.70 -1.65 23.22
N GLY A 10 0.43 -1.51 23.91
CA GLY A 10 1.54 -2.46 23.87
C GLY A 10 2.37 -2.40 22.59
N ILE A 11 2.31 -1.29 21.85
CA ILE A 11 3.11 -1.06 20.65
C ILE A 11 4.33 -0.22 21.05
N ASP A 12 5.44 -0.90 21.37
CA ASP A 12 6.66 -0.28 21.92
C ASP A 12 7.88 -0.37 20.98
N SER A 13 7.72 -1.05 19.85
CA SER A 13 8.83 -1.39 18.96
C SER A 13 8.40 -1.53 17.51
N LEU A 14 9.33 -1.24 16.61
CA LEU A 14 9.18 -1.50 15.18
C LEU A 14 9.52 -2.96 14.90
N LEU A 15 8.54 -3.74 14.45
CA LEU A 15 8.74 -5.15 14.13
C LEU A 15 9.32 -5.36 12.71
N GLY A 16 8.91 -4.52 11.75
CA GLY A 16 9.37 -4.61 10.38
C GLY A 16 8.98 -3.39 9.56
N GLN A 17 9.71 -3.17 8.48
CA GLN A 17 9.52 -2.06 7.57
C GLN A 17 9.65 -2.55 6.14
N GLY A 18 8.84 -1.99 5.24
CA GLY A 18 8.93 -2.18 3.80
C GLY A 18 9.02 -0.81 3.15
N ASP A 19 9.95 -0.67 2.20
CA ASP A 19 10.21 0.59 1.52
C ASP A 19 10.04 0.43 0.01
N SER A 20 9.59 1.51 -0.62
CA SER A 20 9.66 1.75 -2.05
C SER A 20 9.77 3.26 -2.28
N ASN A 21 10.31 3.68 -3.43
CA ASN A 21 10.35 5.09 -3.80
C ASN A 21 9.51 5.32 -5.05
N PHE A 22 8.97 6.52 -5.20
CA PHE A 22 8.22 6.95 -6.38
C PHE A 22 8.85 8.19 -7.02
N TRP A 23 10.17 8.34 -6.85
CA TRP A 23 10.91 9.51 -7.34
C TRP A 23 10.92 9.55 -8.87
N GLY A 24 10.75 10.75 -9.43
CA GLY A 24 10.63 10.92 -10.88
C GLY A 24 9.33 10.37 -11.46
N GLY A 25 8.31 10.16 -10.61
CA GLY A 25 6.97 9.81 -11.03
C GLY A 25 6.25 10.93 -11.78
N VAL A 26 4.99 10.67 -12.11
CA VAL A 26 4.11 11.60 -12.82
C VAL A 26 2.98 12.01 -11.89
N GLU A 27 2.56 13.27 -11.96
CA GLU A 27 1.63 13.93 -11.01
C GLU A 27 0.46 13.03 -10.55
N GLY A 28 -0.30 12.45 -11.48
CA GLY A 28 -1.46 11.64 -11.12
C GLY A 28 -1.13 10.29 -10.47
N ARG A 29 0.02 9.71 -10.80
CA ARG A 29 0.49 8.48 -10.15
C ARG A 29 0.95 8.76 -8.73
N ASP A 30 1.70 9.84 -8.54
CA ASP A 30 2.29 10.17 -7.25
C ASP A 30 1.20 10.61 -6.27
N ALA A 31 0.22 11.40 -6.74
CA ALA A 31 -0.98 11.72 -5.98
C ALA A 31 -1.77 10.47 -5.54
N ASN A 32 -1.87 9.44 -6.40
CA ASN A 32 -2.51 8.18 -6.04
C ASN A 32 -1.73 7.39 -4.99
N VAL A 33 -0.40 7.39 -5.07
CA VAL A 33 0.47 6.71 -4.10
C VAL A 33 0.34 7.36 -2.72
N GLU A 34 0.41 8.69 -2.67
CA GLU A 34 0.24 9.46 -1.43
C GLU A 34 -1.15 9.21 -0.82
N LEU A 35 -2.21 9.39 -1.61
CA LEU A 35 -3.59 9.18 -1.16
C LEU A 35 -3.84 7.74 -0.69
N ALA A 36 -3.32 6.74 -1.40
CA ALA A 36 -3.47 5.35 -0.98
C ALA A 36 -2.77 5.06 0.35
N ALA A 37 -1.60 5.65 0.59
CA ALA A 37 -0.88 5.51 1.85
C ALA A 37 -1.65 6.18 3.02
N GLU A 38 -2.28 7.33 2.78
CA GLU A 38 -3.10 8.03 3.79
C GLU A 38 -4.25 7.17 4.33
N PHE A 39 -4.88 6.33 3.50
CA PHE A 39 -5.95 5.42 3.96
C PHE A 39 -5.47 4.34 4.94
N MET A 40 -4.17 4.06 4.99
CA MET A 40 -3.58 3.01 5.83
C MET A 40 -2.87 3.57 7.05
N ASP A 41 -2.56 4.88 7.05
CA ASP A 41 -1.83 5.51 8.13
C ASP A 41 -2.58 5.38 9.47
N GLY A 42 -1.84 4.94 10.49
CA GLY A 42 -2.38 4.72 11.83
C GLY A 42 -3.38 3.55 11.96
N THR A 43 -3.45 2.64 10.99
CA THR A 43 -4.28 1.42 11.12
C THR A 43 -3.81 0.57 12.30
N LEU A 44 -4.72 0.26 13.22
CA LEU A 44 -4.49 -0.65 14.34
C LEU A 44 -5.04 -2.03 14.02
N VAL A 45 -4.20 -3.05 14.13
CA VAL A 45 -4.58 -4.45 13.94
C VAL A 45 -4.52 -5.13 15.32
N PRO A 46 -5.65 -5.60 15.88
CA PRO A 46 -5.64 -6.26 17.18
C PRO A 46 -4.92 -7.61 17.10
N PRO A 47 -4.47 -8.18 18.23
CA PRO A 47 -3.89 -9.52 18.27
C PRO A 47 -4.82 -10.56 17.62
N GLY A 48 -4.29 -11.33 16.67
CA GLY A 48 -5.06 -12.32 15.88
C GLY A 48 -5.97 -11.72 14.80
N GLY A 49 -5.99 -10.40 14.65
CA GLY A 49 -6.67 -9.71 13.56
C GLY A 49 -5.95 -9.88 12.22
N ILE A 50 -6.67 -9.60 11.14
CA ILE A 50 -6.15 -9.63 9.76
C ILE A 50 -6.17 -8.20 9.22
N PHE A 51 -5.04 -7.75 8.68
CA PHE A 51 -5.00 -6.56 7.85
C PHE A 51 -5.28 -6.95 6.39
N SER A 52 -6.14 -6.19 5.74
CA SER A 52 -6.46 -6.34 4.32
C SER A 52 -6.21 -5.03 3.61
N PHE A 53 -5.31 -5.04 2.63
CA PHE A 53 -5.01 -3.87 1.81
C PHE A 53 -6.26 -3.36 1.08
N ASN A 54 -7.06 -4.29 0.53
CA ASN A 54 -8.25 -3.95 -0.24
C ASN A 54 -9.34 -3.36 0.65
N ASP A 55 -9.49 -3.84 1.88
CA ASP A 55 -10.46 -3.28 2.83
C ASP A 55 -10.00 -1.91 3.34
N ALA A 56 -8.70 -1.74 3.60
CA ALA A 56 -8.12 -0.48 4.07
C ALA A 56 -8.24 0.63 3.01
N ILE A 57 -7.89 0.33 1.75
CA ILE A 57 -7.98 1.33 0.68
C ILE A 57 -9.42 1.56 0.24
N GLY A 58 -10.28 0.53 0.22
CA GLY A 58 -11.64 0.58 -0.28
C GLY A 58 -11.73 0.83 -1.79
N GLU A 59 -12.86 1.37 -2.26
CA GLU A 59 -13.08 1.66 -3.68
C GLU A 59 -12.11 2.71 -4.25
N ILE A 60 -11.56 2.46 -5.44
CA ILE A 60 -10.66 3.38 -6.13
C ILE A 60 -11.49 4.12 -7.19
N THR A 61 -11.87 5.37 -6.90
CA THR A 61 -12.73 6.17 -7.79
C THR A 61 -12.30 7.63 -7.86
N TYR A 62 -12.78 8.35 -8.88
CA TYR A 62 -12.56 9.80 -9.02
C TYR A 62 -13.17 10.61 -7.88
N GLU A 63 -14.31 10.18 -7.35
CA GLU A 63 -15.00 10.81 -6.22
C GLU A 63 -14.11 10.81 -4.97
N ARG A 64 -13.37 9.72 -4.77
CA ARG A 64 -12.37 9.56 -3.72
C ARG A 64 -11.02 10.19 -4.05
N LYS A 65 -10.94 10.97 -5.13
CA LYS A 65 -9.77 11.76 -5.58
C LYS A 65 -8.61 10.99 -6.18
N PHE A 66 -8.82 9.71 -6.49
CA PHE A 66 -7.88 9.00 -7.35
C PHE A 66 -7.89 9.58 -8.77
N GLN A 67 -6.74 9.57 -9.41
CA GLN A 67 -6.49 10.11 -10.74
C GLN A 67 -6.12 9.00 -11.73
N GLU A 68 -6.20 9.29 -13.02
CA GLU A 68 -5.74 8.37 -14.07
C GLU A 68 -4.23 8.27 -14.13
N ALA A 69 -3.72 7.05 -14.06
CA ALA A 69 -2.31 6.74 -14.27
C ALA A 69 -2.17 5.34 -14.88
N LEU A 70 -0.93 4.90 -15.14
CA LEU A 70 -0.68 3.58 -15.70
C LEU A 70 -1.02 2.47 -14.70
N VAL A 71 -1.69 1.44 -15.17
CA VAL A 71 -2.14 0.28 -14.40
C VAL A 71 -1.82 -0.99 -15.17
N VAL A 72 -1.37 -2.02 -14.47
CA VAL A 72 -1.15 -3.33 -15.07
C VAL A 72 -2.50 -4.03 -15.24
N GLN A 73 -2.80 -4.44 -16.47
CA GLN A 73 -4.01 -5.18 -16.80
C GLN A 73 -3.64 -6.42 -17.63
N GLY A 74 -3.76 -7.61 -17.01
CA GLY A 74 -3.27 -8.85 -17.60
C GLY A 74 -1.77 -8.76 -17.89
N GLU A 75 -1.38 -9.07 -19.13
CA GLU A 75 0.01 -9.01 -19.58
C GLU A 75 0.44 -7.59 -20.03
N GLY A 76 -0.48 -6.63 -20.09
CA GLY A 76 -0.25 -5.29 -20.60
C GLY A 76 -0.27 -4.18 -19.55
N VAL A 77 -0.08 -2.96 -20.03
CA VAL A 77 -0.22 -1.72 -19.26
C VAL A 77 -1.27 -0.86 -19.96
N ASP A 78 -2.25 -0.38 -19.20
CA ASP A 78 -3.29 0.54 -19.66
C ASP A 78 -3.34 1.78 -18.75
N ARG A 79 -4.20 2.75 -19.06
CA ARG A 79 -4.45 3.93 -18.24
C ARG A 79 -5.83 3.84 -17.60
N ASN A 80 -5.88 3.90 -16.28
CA ASN A 80 -7.12 3.84 -15.51
C ASN A 80 -6.98 4.58 -14.17
N VAL A 81 -8.11 4.82 -13.50
CA VAL A 81 -8.15 5.44 -12.17
C VAL A 81 -7.36 4.60 -11.16
N GLY A 82 -6.54 5.26 -10.34
CA GLY A 82 -5.73 4.61 -9.30
C GLY A 82 -4.45 3.94 -9.79
N GLY A 83 -3.98 4.23 -11.01
CA GLY A 83 -2.65 3.79 -11.43
C GLY A 83 -1.58 4.20 -10.42
N GLY A 84 -0.70 3.26 -10.06
CA GLY A 84 0.33 3.45 -9.03
C GLY A 84 0.00 2.84 -7.65
N VAL A 85 -1.27 2.61 -7.33
CA VAL A 85 -1.72 2.06 -6.02
C VAL A 85 -1.07 0.71 -5.69
N CYS A 86 -0.81 -0.12 -6.70
CA CYS A 86 -0.14 -1.41 -6.55
C CYS A 86 1.27 -1.31 -5.93
N GLN A 87 1.94 -0.16 -6.04
CA GLN A 87 3.20 0.09 -5.33
C GLN A 87 3.01 0.14 -3.82
N VAL A 88 1.94 0.77 -3.33
CA VAL A 88 1.64 0.84 -1.89
C VAL A 88 1.33 -0.55 -1.36
N SER A 89 0.56 -1.34 -2.13
CA SER A 89 0.31 -2.75 -1.82
C SER A 89 1.61 -3.55 -1.72
N THR A 90 2.54 -3.35 -2.66
CA THR A 90 3.86 -4.00 -2.63
C THR A 90 4.69 -3.57 -1.42
N THR A 91 4.61 -2.31 -1.04
CA THR A 91 5.34 -1.75 0.13
C THR A 91 4.85 -2.42 1.42
N ILE A 92 3.54 -2.50 1.62
CA ILE A 92 2.94 -3.18 2.77
C ILE A 92 3.22 -4.69 2.74
N PHE A 93 3.16 -5.30 1.55
CA PHE A 93 3.51 -6.71 1.38
C PHE A 93 4.95 -7.01 1.79
N ARG A 94 5.90 -6.07 1.62
CA ARG A 94 7.28 -6.23 2.11
C ARG A 94 7.36 -6.07 3.63
N THR A 95 6.58 -5.17 4.22
CA THR A 95 6.54 -4.93 5.66
C THR A 95 6.13 -6.18 6.43
N ALA A 96 5.08 -6.90 5.98
CA ALA A 96 4.52 -8.02 6.72
C ALA A 96 5.54 -9.18 6.97
N PRO A 97 6.21 -9.75 5.95
CA PRO A 97 7.25 -10.77 6.16
C PRO A 97 8.44 -10.24 6.95
N ASN A 98 8.84 -8.98 6.74
CA ASN A 98 9.93 -8.35 7.52
C ASN A 98 9.57 -8.23 9.01
N ALA A 99 8.28 -8.06 9.33
CA ALA A 99 7.75 -8.09 10.68
C ALA A 99 7.44 -9.50 11.22
N GLY A 100 7.75 -10.56 10.45
CA GLY A 100 7.44 -11.95 10.81
C GLY A 100 5.96 -12.31 10.73
N MET A 101 5.14 -11.50 10.06
CA MET A 101 3.70 -11.73 9.93
C MET A 101 3.40 -12.72 8.79
N PRO A 102 2.46 -13.67 8.99
CA PRO A 102 2.06 -14.59 7.93
C PRO A 102 1.22 -13.88 6.86
N ILE A 103 1.43 -14.25 5.60
CA ILE A 103 0.58 -13.82 4.48
C ILE A 103 -0.56 -14.84 4.34
N THR A 104 -1.80 -14.40 4.57
CA THR A 104 -2.99 -15.27 4.48
C THR A 104 -3.56 -15.36 3.06
N GLU A 105 -3.39 -14.31 2.25
CA GLU A 105 -3.92 -14.21 0.89
C GLU A 105 -3.07 -13.24 0.05
N TRP A 106 -2.85 -13.55 -1.23
CA TRP A 106 -2.03 -12.73 -2.12
C TRP A 106 -2.38 -12.93 -3.59
N TYR A 107 -2.51 -11.81 -4.33
CA TYR A 107 -2.74 -11.77 -5.77
C TYR A 107 -1.66 -10.91 -6.47
N PRO A 108 -0.57 -11.51 -6.95
CA PRO A 108 0.48 -10.76 -7.62
C PRO A 108 0.10 -10.37 -9.05
N HIS A 109 0.79 -9.36 -9.58
CA HIS A 109 0.87 -9.16 -11.02
C HIS A 109 1.52 -10.39 -11.70
N PRO A 110 1.22 -10.64 -12.99
CA PRO A 110 1.86 -11.74 -13.73
C PRO A 110 3.37 -11.52 -13.95
N TYR A 111 3.86 -10.30 -13.74
CA TYR A 111 5.28 -9.95 -13.82
C TYR A 111 5.63 -8.85 -12.80
N ARG A 112 6.92 -8.75 -12.48
CA ARG A 112 7.47 -7.74 -11.57
C ARG A 112 7.68 -6.42 -12.31
N LEU A 113 7.30 -5.29 -11.70
CA LEU A 113 7.56 -3.97 -12.27
C LEU A 113 8.93 -3.43 -11.80
N PRO A 114 9.75 -2.84 -12.69
CA PRO A 114 11.05 -2.29 -12.32
C PRO A 114 10.98 -1.10 -11.34
N ASN A 115 9.89 -0.34 -11.35
CA ASN A 115 9.70 0.84 -10.51
C ASN A 115 9.39 0.52 -9.04
N TYR A 116 9.44 -0.75 -8.64
CA TYR A 116 9.37 -1.16 -7.23
C TYR A 116 10.74 -1.30 -6.57
N GLU A 117 11.82 -1.21 -7.34
CA GLU A 117 13.19 -1.29 -6.82
C GLU A 117 13.64 0.06 -6.27
N LEU A 118 14.54 0.00 -5.28
CA LEU A 118 15.15 1.18 -4.67
C LEU A 118 16.35 1.69 -5.48
#